data_AF-A0A6C0L8B9-F1
#
_entry.id   AF-A0A6C0L8B9-F1
#
_cell.length_a   1.000
_cell.length_b   1.000
_cell.length_c   1.000
_cell.angle_alpha   90.00
_cell.angle_beta   90.00
_cell.angle_gamma   90.00
#
_symmetry.space_group_name_H-M   'P 1'
#
loop_
_entity.id
_entity.type
_entity.pdbx_description
1 polymer ?
#
loop_
_entity_poly.entity_id
_entity_poly.type
_entity_poly.pdbx_seq_one_letter_code
_entity_poly.pdbx_strand_id
1 'polypeptide(L)'
;MANIIIKTTNPIIIKRNVVDEALQYAESLVGLPFRWYDPAIHIFSGDDVFWCENSAAPTADEIQKNDKSIACTGLPNLLRRFRGLTIPGLGPKMRGKFAHIYQACPGGTGTWFAHLRQNKRLQKLDMKKSYPRGTLLIARFKDIGKDQGHLAIVYDDVDETKNITDQKVIHATPTIDYKERANHENHGAVKIESFMIGNELWKWDKIGYYKYVCLPENWLIFN
;
A
#
# COMPACT_ATOMS: atom_id res chain seq x y z
N MET A 1 -18.27 -31.35 -35.67
CA MET A 1 -17.43 -30.28 -35.07
C MET A 1 -18.09 -29.88 -33.76
N ALA A 2 -17.42 -30.07 -32.63
CA ALA A 2 -17.98 -29.73 -31.32
C ALA A 2 -17.83 -28.22 -31.07
N ASN A 3 -18.95 -27.52 -30.86
CA ASN A 3 -18.95 -26.12 -30.46
C ASN A 3 -18.45 -26.02 -29.01
N ILE A 4 -17.24 -25.51 -28.83
CA ILE A 4 -16.71 -25.13 -27.52
C ILE A 4 -17.45 -23.86 -27.10
N ILE A 5 -18.42 -24.01 -26.20
CA ILE A 5 -19.06 -22.89 -25.52
C ILE A 5 -18.06 -22.36 -24.50
N ILE A 6 -17.36 -21.27 -24.85
CA ILE A 6 -16.55 -20.51 -23.91
C ILE A 6 -17.54 -19.82 -22.95
N LYS A 7 -17.72 -20.38 -21.74
CA LYS A 7 -18.47 -19.71 -20.68
C LYS A 7 -17.73 -18.44 -20.28
N THR A 8 -18.21 -17.29 -20.74
CA THR A 8 -17.71 -15.97 -20.31
C THR A 8 -18.00 -15.80 -18.81
N THR A 9 -16.95 -15.75 -18.00
CA THR A 9 -17.06 -15.49 -16.55
C THR A 9 -17.52 -14.05 -16.29
N ASN A 10 -18.37 -13.88 -15.26
CA ASN A 10 -18.93 -12.58 -14.90
C ASN A 10 -17.82 -11.59 -14.47
N PRO A 11 -17.76 -10.35 -15.00
CA PRO A 11 -16.74 -9.35 -14.66
C PRO A 11 -16.58 -9.07 -13.16
N ILE A 12 -17.66 -9.20 -12.37
CA ILE A 12 -17.62 -9.03 -10.91
C ILE A 12 -16.80 -10.13 -10.25
N ILE A 13 -16.96 -11.38 -10.71
CA ILE A 13 -16.22 -12.55 -10.20
C ILE A 13 -14.73 -12.41 -10.51
N ILE A 14 -14.38 -11.96 -11.72
CA ILE A 14 -12.99 -11.73 -12.11
C ILE A 14 -12.33 -10.69 -11.21
N LYS A 15 -12.99 -9.56 -10.96
CA LYS A 15 -12.47 -8.49 -10.10
C LYS A 15 -12.23 -8.97 -8.67
N ARG A 16 -13.16 -9.75 -8.11
CA ARG A 16 -13.02 -10.31 -6.76
C ARG A 16 -11.81 -11.24 -6.65
N ASN A 17 -11.67 -12.17 -7.60
CA ASN A 17 -10.54 -13.09 -7.63
C ASN A 17 -9.18 -12.37 -7.73
N VAL A 18 -9.09 -11.29 -8.52
CA VAL A 18 -7.86 -10.48 -8.63
C VAL A 18 -7.46 -9.87 -7.29
N VAL A 19 -8.42 -9.33 -6.55
CA VAL A 19 -8.17 -8.74 -5.22
C VAL A 19 -7.79 -9.81 -4.21
N ASP A 20 -8.47 -10.96 -4.25
CA ASP A 20 -8.20 -12.08 -3.34
C ASP A 20 -6.78 -12.65 -3.55
N GLU A 21 -6.37 -12.88 -4.79
CA GLU A 21 -5.00 -13.32 -5.14
C GLU A 21 -3.94 -12.33 -4.63
N ALA A 22 -4.18 -11.03 -4.87
CA ALA A 22 -3.26 -9.98 -4.43
C ALA A 22 -3.13 -9.96 -2.89
N LEU A 23 -4.24 -10.16 -2.17
CA LEU A 23 -4.21 -10.14 -0.71
C LEU A 23 -3.72 -11.44 -0.10
N GLN A 24 -3.87 -12.59 -0.77
CA GLN A 24 -3.17 -13.82 -0.39
C GLN A 24 -1.66 -13.61 -0.49
N TYR A 25 -1.19 -12.96 -1.55
CA TYR A 25 0.21 -12.56 -1.64
C TYR A 25 0.61 -11.61 -0.51
N ALA A 26 -0.16 -10.56 -0.23
CA ALA A 26 0.13 -9.65 0.89
C ALA A 26 0.14 -10.37 2.25
N GLU A 27 -0.73 -11.35 2.45
CA GLU A 27 -0.78 -12.18 3.66
C GLU A 27 0.48 -13.04 3.83
N SER A 28 1.03 -13.57 2.72
CA SER A 28 2.31 -14.28 2.77
C SER A 28 3.47 -13.40 3.26
N LEU A 29 3.35 -12.08 3.15
CA LEU A 29 4.36 -11.11 3.60
C LEU A 29 4.24 -10.78 5.09
N VAL A 30 3.18 -11.22 5.78
CA VAL A 30 2.98 -10.93 7.23
C VAL A 30 4.16 -11.47 8.03
N GLY A 31 4.69 -10.63 8.92
CA GLY A 31 5.87 -10.92 9.73
C GLY A 31 7.20 -10.49 9.10
N LEU A 32 7.24 -10.16 7.80
CA LEU A 32 8.45 -9.59 7.19
C LEU A 32 8.84 -8.27 7.86
N PRO A 33 10.15 -8.03 8.06
CA PRO A 33 10.62 -6.90 8.84
C PRO A 33 10.26 -5.57 8.18
N PHE A 34 9.82 -4.63 9.02
CA PHE A 34 9.70 -3.23 8.64
C PHE A 34 10.97 -2.48 9.05
N ARG A 35 11.53 -1.71 8.12
CA ARG A 35 12.61 -0.75 8.39
C ARG A 35 12.17 0.63 7.90
N TRP A 36 12.54 1.67 8.65
CA TRP A 36 12.22 3.03 8.26
C TRP A 36 13.13 3.44 7.11
N TYR A 37 12.62 4.32 6.26
CA TYR A 37 13.45 4.97 5.28
C TYR A 37 14.58 5.75 5.96
N ASP A 38 15.78 5.59 5.42
CA ASP A 38 16.95 6.33 5.84
C ASP A 38 17.66 6.76 4.55
N PRO A 39 17.67 8.07 4.24
CA PRO A 39 18.26 8.57 3.00
C PRO A 39 19.77 8.32 2.87
N ALA A 40 20.46 7.92 3.95
CA ALA A 40 21.88 7.59 3.91
C ALA A 40 22.15 6.19 3.33
N ILE A 41 21.18 5.28 3.40
CA ILE A 41 21.34 3.87 3.00
C ILE A 41 20.29 3.40 1.98
N HIS A 42 19.10 3.99 2.01
CA HIS A 42 17.96 3.56 1.21
C HIS A 42 17.77 4.47 -0.01
N ILE A 43 17.35 3.88 -1.12
CA ILE A 43 17.05 4.58 -2.37
C ILE A 43 15.67 4.20 -2.89
N PHE A 44 15.05 5.11 -3.63
CA PHE A 44 13.74 4.87 -4.27
C PHE A 44 13.90 4.14 -5.61
N SER A 45 14.50 2.95 -5.60
CA SER A 45 14.68 2.12 -6.79
C SER A 45 14.98 0.67 -6.45
N GLY A 46 14.65 -0.26 -7.34
CA GLY A 46 15.10 -1.65 -7.24
C GLY A 46 14.40 -2.45 -6.15
N ASP A 47 15.16 -3.34 -5.52
CA ASP A 47 14.76 -4.34 -4.52
C ASP A 47 15.04 -3.87 -3.07
N ASP A 48 15.01 -2.56 -2.85
CA ASP A 48 15.16 -1.93 -1.54
C ASP A 48 13.81 -1.89 -0.79
N VAL A 49 13.75 -1.24 0.38
CA VAL A 49 12.57 -1.19 1.28
C VAL A 49 11.29 -0.70 0.62
N PHE A 50 11.41 0.07 -0.46
CA PHE A 50 10.29 0.56 -1.26
C PHE A 50 9.88 -0.36 -2.41
N TRP A 51 10.71 -1.33 -2.79
CA TRP A 51 10.46 -2.28 -3.88
C TRP A 51 10.13 -1.61 -5.22
N CYS A 52 10.80 -0.49 -5.50
CA CYS A 52 10.55 0.40 -6.63
C CYS A 52 11.22 -0.03 -7.93
N GLU A 53 10.76 -1.14 -8.50
CA GLU A 53 11.14 -1.60 -9.83
C GLU A 53 9.97 -2.26 -10.56
N ASN A 54 9.99 -2.23 -11.89
CA ASN A 54 8.99 -2.91 -12.72
C ASN A 54 9.44 -4.33 -13.06
N SER A 55 9.73 -5.14 -12.04
CA SER A 55 10.02 -6.58 -12.15
C SER A 55 8.98 -7.39 -11.38
N ALA A 56 8.97 -8.70 -11.58
CA ALA A 56 8.08 -9.61 -10.84
C ALA A 56 8.25 -9.41 -9.33
N ALA A 57 7.16 -9.48 -8.57
CA ALA A 57 7.24 -9.38 -7.12
C ALA A 57 7.94 -10.62 -6.54
N PRO A 58 8.92 -10.47 -5.62
CA PRO A 58 9.52 -11.60 -4.93
C PRO A 58 8.52 -12.28 -3.99
N THR A 59 8.76 -13.55 -3.70
CA THR A 59 8.10 -14.30 -2.63
C THR A 59 8.55 -13.83 -1.25
N ALA A 60 7.77 -14.14 -0.20
CA ALA A 60 8.16 -13.85 1.17
C ALA A 60 9.49 -14.51 1.56
N ASP A 61 9.69 -15.77 1.15
CA ASP A 61 10.92 -16.52 1.39
C ASP A 61 12.14 -15.86 0.74
N GLU A 62 12.00 -15.34 -0.48
CA GLU A 62 13.09 -14.62 -1.15
C GLU A 62 13.44 -13.32 -0.42
N ILE A 63 12.45 -12.57 0.07
CA ILE A 63 12.69 -11.35 0.86
C ILE A 63 13.43 -11.71 2.14
N GLN A 64 12.97 -12.74 2.86
CA GLN A 64 13.54 -13.15 4.13
C GLN A 64 14.95 -13.74 3.98
N LYS A 65 15.17 -14.60 2.98
CA LYS A 65 16.49 -15.22 2.72
C LYS A 65 17.57 -14.20 2.37
N ASN A 66 17.19 -13.09 1.75
CA ASN A 66 18.09 -12.02 1.36
C ASN A 66 18.17 -10.87 2.39
N ASP A 67 17.61 -11.06 3.60
CA ASP A 67 17.60 -10.07 4.68
C ASP A 67 17.06 -8.69 4.25
N LYS A 68 16.03 -8.72 3.41
CA LYS A 68 15.35 -7.52 2.92
C LYS A 68 14.18 -7.17 3.84
N SER A 69 13.77 -5.90 3.77
CA SER A 69 12.70 -5.35 4.60
C SER A 69 11.69 -4.55 3.77
N ILE A 70 10.58 -4.16 4.39
CA ILE A 70 9.48 -3.45 3.74
C ILE A 70 9.18 -2.14 4.49
N ALA A 71 9.27 -1.01 3.80
CA ALA A 71 8.69 0.25 4.27
C ALA A 71 7.18 0.30 4.00
N CYS A 72 6.45 1.25 4.56
CA CYS A 72 4.99 1.30 4.46
C CYS A 72 4.45 1.29 3.02
N THR A 73 5.18 1.91 2.10
CA THR A 73 4.84 1.97 0.68
C THR A 73 5.39 0.79 -0.12
N GLY A 74 6.34 0.03 0.43
CA GLY A 74 6.86 -1.18 -0.18
C GLY A 74 5.78 -2.24 -0.37
N LEU A 75 4.88 -2.41 0.61
CA LEU A 75 3.76 -3.36 0.50
C LEU A 75 2.85 -3.08 -0.71
N PRO A 76 2.24 -1.89 -0.88
CA PRO A 76 1.43 -1.61 -2.07
C PRO A 76 2.23 -1.62 -3.39
N ASN A 77 3.54 -1.33 -3.35
CA ASN A 77 4.40 -1.46 -4.53
C ASN A 77 4.58 -2.93 -4.95
N LEU A 78 4.84 -3.82 -4.00
CA LEU A 78 4.91 -5.27 -4.21
C LEU A 78 3.58 -5.83 -4.75
N LEU A 79 2.44 -5.39 -4.22
CA LEU A 79 1.11 -5.75 -4.73
C LEU A 79 0.91 -5.32 -6.19
N ARG A 80 1.33 -4.12 -6.56
CA ARG A 80 1.27 -3.68 -7.96
C ARG A 80 2.18 -4.54 -8.84
N ARG A 81 3.41 -4.83 -8.41
CA ARG A 81 4.34 -5.73 -9.11
C ARG A 81 3.76 -7.12 -9.30
N PHE A 82 3.16 -7.69 -8.26
CA PHE A 82 2.50 -9.01 -8.30
C PHE A 82 1.40 -9.05 -9.35
N ARG A 83 0.70 -7.92 -9.56
CA ARG A 83 -0.33 -7.75 -10.59
C ARG A 83 0.19 -7.27 -11.94
N GLY A 84 1.50 -7.12 -12.12
CA GLY A 84 2.09 -6.58 -13.36
C GLY A 84 1.70 -5.12 -13.64
N LEU A 85 1.35 -4.36 -12.60
CA LEU A 85 0.96 -2.96 -12.69
C LEU A 85 2.16 -2.04 -12.40
N THR A 86 2.26 -0.92 -13.12
CA THR A 86 3.38 0.02 -12.97
C THR A 86 3.32 0.75 -11.63
N ILE A 87 4.39 0.80 -10.85
CA ILE A 87 4.43 1.56 -9.60
C ILE A 87 4.36 3.08 -9.89
N PRO A 88 3.57 3.86 -9.14
CA PRO A 88 3.59 5.32 -9.25
C PRO A 88 5.03 5.86 -9.16
N GLY A 89 5.47 6.66 -10.11
CA GLY A 89 6.84 7.19 -10.17
C GLY A 89 7.72 6.53 -11.23
N LEU A 90 7.45 5.27 -11.58
CA LEU A 90 8.24 4.50 -12.56
C LEU A 90 7.67 4.53 -13.98
N GLY A 91 6.48 5.10 -14.15
CA GLY A 91 5.80 5.26 -15.44
C GLY A 91 6.10 6.60 -16.14
N PRO A 92 5.24 7.01 -17.09
CA PRO A 92 5.41 8.29 -17.79
C PRO A 92 5.60 9.48 -16.84
N LYS A 93 6.49 10.41 -17.22
CA LYS A 93 6.81 11.60 -16.42
C LYS A 93 5.53 12.40 -16.13
N MET A 94 5.21 12.59 -14.86
CA MET A 94 4.14 13.52 -14.46
C MET A 94 4.57 14.96 -14.73
N ARG A 95 3.62 15.77 -15.19
CA ARG A 95 3.79 17.21 -15.43
C ARG A 95 3.00 18.01 -14.39
N GLY A 96 3.39 19.26 -14.17
CA GLY A 96 2.68 20.19 -13.29
C GLY A 96 3.10 20.10 -11.83
N LYS A 97 2.19 20.47 -10.92
CA LYS A 97 2.48 20.78 -9.50
C LYS A 97 3.23 19.68 -8.75
N PHE A 98 3.08 18.42 -9.13
CA PHE A 98 3.66 17.26 -8.43
C PHE A 98 4.87 16.63 -9.13
N ALA A 99 5.35 17.20 -10.23
CA ALA A 99 6.42 16.60 -11.04
C ALA A 99 7.70 16.32 -10.23
N HIS A 100 8.10 17.24 -9.34
CA HIS A 100 9.29 17.12 -8.51
C HIS A 100 9.21 15.96 -7.51
N ILE A 101 8.05 15.76 -6.85
CA ILE A 101 7.85 14.64 -5.89
C ILE A 101 7.93 13.31 -6.62
N TYR A 102 7.32 13.23 -7.80
CA TYR A 102 7.27 12.01 -8.61
C TYR A 102 8.66 11.53 -9.05
N GLN A 103 9.56 12.48 -9.32
CA GLN A 103 10.94 12.20 -9.72
C GLN A 103 11.84 11.89 -8.52
N ALA A 104 11.65 12.60 -7.41
CA ALA A 104 12.52 12.45 -6.23
C ALA A 104 12.25 11.16 -5.44
N CYS A 105 10.98 10.73 -5.37
CA CYS A 105 10.58 9.63 -4.50
C CYS A 105 9.59 8.69 -5.20
N PRO A 106 9.96 8.03 -6.32
CA PRO A 106 9.08 7.06 -6.96
C PRO A 106 8.65 5.97 -5.98
N GLY A 107 7.39 5.57 -6.05
CA GLY A 107 6.75 4.59 -5.16
C GLY A 107 6.56 5.04 -3.72
N GLY A 108 7.03 6.22 -3.32
CA GLY A 108 6.79 6.77 -1.98
C GLY A 108 5.36 7.31 -1.80
N THR A 109 4.95 7.57 -0.55
CA THR A 109 3.58 7.99 -0.20
C THR A 109 3.15 9.28 -0.92
N GLY A 110 4.03 10.28 -1.00
CA GLY A 110 3.74 11.54 -1.70
C GLY A 110 3.48 11.32 -3.19
N THR A 111 4.22 10.40 -3.80
CA THR A 111 4.07 9.99 -5.20
C THR A 111 2.76 9.24 -5.43
N TRP A 112 2.40 8.32 -4.53
CA TRP A 112 1.08 7.66 -4.53
C TRP A 112 -0.07 8.65 -4.44
N PHE A 113 -0.01 9.57 -3.48
CA PHE A 113 -1.02 10.62 -3.32
C PHE A 113 -1.15 11.47 -4.58
N ALA A 114 -0.04 11.94 -5.13
CA ALA A 114 -0.03 12.75 -6.35
C ALA A 114 -0.62 12.00 -7.55
N HIS A 115 -0.20 10.74 -7.75
CA HIS A 115 -0.68 9.88 -8.81
C HIS A 115 -2.20 9.70 -8.75
N LEU A 116 -2.73 9.28 -7.61
CA LEU A 116 -4.15 9.00 -7.45
C LEU A 116 -4.99 10.28 -7.51
N ARG A 117 -4.47 11.39 -6.98
CA ARG A 117 -5.16 12.68 -7.03
C ARG A 117 -5.24 13.22 -8.46
N GLN A 118 -4.15 13.18 -9.22
CA GLN A 118 -4.12 13.66 -10.60
C GLN A 118 -5.05 12.84 -11.50
N ASN A 119 -5.11 11.54 -11.27
CA ASN A 119 -6.00 10.63 -12.00
C ASN A 119 -7.45 10.62 -11.49
N LYS A 120 -7.81 11.48 -10.52
CA LYS A 120 -9.16 11.56 -9.91
C LYS A 120 -9.64 10.24 -9.31
N ARG A 121 -8.71 9.40 -8.84
CA ARG A 121 -8.96 8.09 -8.22
C ARG A 121 -9.07 8.17 -6.69
N LEU A 122 -8.66 9.30 -6.11
CA LEU A 122 -8.62 9.51 -4.67
C LEU A 122 -9.95 10.06 -4.12
N GLN A 123 -10.48 9.44 -3.07
CA GLN A 123 -11.69 9.87 -2.37
C GLN A 123 -11.35 10.25 -0.91
N LYS A 124 -12.16 11.09 -0.27
CA LYS A 124 -12.03 11.33 1.17
C LYS A 124 -12.48 10.08 1.93
N LEU A 125 -11.76 9.74 2.99
CA LEU A 125 -12.20 8.70 3.92
C LEU A 125 -13.47 9.16 4.64
N ASP A 126 -14.47 8.30 4.67
CA ASP A 126 -15.72 8.47 5.41
C ASP A 126 -15.77 7.39 6.50
N MET A 127 -15.64 7.82 7.75
CA MET A 127 -15.59 6.93 8.92
C MET A 127 -16.90 6.17 9.15
N LYS A 128 -18.01 6.56 8.48
CA LYS A 128 -19.31 5.90 8.61
C LYS A 128 -19.55 4.81 7.56
N LYS A 129 -18.60 4.61 6.64
CA LYS A 129 -18.71 3.61 5.58
C LYS A 129 -17.75 2.46 5.83
N SER A 130 -18.15 1.26 5.42
CA SER A 130 -17.21 0.19 5.13
C SER A 130 -16.64 0.36 3.73
N TYR A 131 -15.47 -0.21 3.51
CA TYR A 131 -14.79 -0.21 2.22
C TYR A 131 -14.51 -1.64 1.77
N PRO A 132 -14.58 -1.94 0.47
CA PRO A 132 -14.23 -3.27 -0.01
C PRO A 132 -12.80 -3.66 0.38
N ARG A 133 -12.59 -4.93 0.72
CA ARG A 133 -11.26 -5.53 0.83
C ARG A 133 -10.40 -5.14 -0.39
N GLY A 134 -9.12 -4.81 -0.15
CA GLY A 134 -8.20 -4.29 -1.16
C GLY A 134 -8.28 -2.76 -1.38
N THR A 135 -9.14 -2.03 -0.67
CA THR A 135 -9.13 -0.56 -0.71
C THR A 135 -7.83 -0.03 -0.11
N LEU A 136 -7.13 0.86 -0.83
CA LEU A 136 -5.92 1.53 -0.34
C LEU A 136 -6.31 2.73 0.54
N LEU A 137 -5.84 2.75 1.78
CA LEU A 137 -5.94 3.84 2.74
C LEU A 137 -4.67 4.68 2.68
N ILE A 138 -4.83 6.01 2.69
CA ILE A 138 -3.72 6.94 2.54
C ILE A 138 -3.78 8.00 3.63
N ALA A 139 -2.75 8.02 4.47
CA ALA A 139 -2.50 9.14 5.37
C ALA A 139 -1.90 10.30 4.59
N ARG A 140 -2.23 11.52 5.01
CA ARG A 140 -1.79 12.73 4.28
C ARG A 140 -0.28 12.89 4.42
N PHE A 141 0.43 12.77 3.30
CA PHE A 141 1.80 13.27 3.16
C PHE A 141 1.82 14.80 3.38
N LYS A 142 2.61 15.28 4.35
CA LYS A 142 2.85 16.72 4.52
C LYS A 142 4.19 17.12 3.92
N ASP A 143 5.26 16.39 4.23
CA ASP A 143 6.60 16.64 3.71
C ASP A 143 7.53 15.43 3.90
N ILE A 144 8.67 15.43 3.21
CA ILE A 144 9.64 14.32 3.21
C ILE A 144 10.34 14.15 4.56
N GLY A 145 10.51 15.22 5.34
CA GLY A 145 11.36 15.22 6.54
C GLY A 145 10.63 14.96 7.86
N LYS A 146 9.33 15.27 7.94
CA LYS A 146 8.58 15.26 9.21
C LYS A 146 7.33 14.38 9.20
N ASP A 147 6.66 14.26 8.06
CA ASP A 147 5.43 13.47 7.95
C ASP A 147 5.26 12.96 6.51
N GLN A 148 5.89 11.81 6.27
CA GLN A 148 5.84 11.10 5.00
C GLN A 148 4.48 10.42 4.76
N GLY A 149 3.52 10.56 5.66
CA GLY A 149 2.28 9.80 5.63
C GLY A 149 2.52 8.28 5.71
N HIS A 150 1.50 7.52 5.32
CA HIS A 150 1.48 6.06 5.42
C HIS A 150 0.45 5.48 4.46
N LEU A 151 0.68 4.23 4.08
CA LEU A 151 -0.25 3.45 3.27
C LEU A 151 -0.66 2.19 4.03
N ALA A 152 -1.93 1.85 3.93
CA ALA A 152 -2.48 0.61 4.43
C ALA A 152 -3.56 0.10 3.48
N ILE A 153 -3.92 -1.16 3.58
CA ILE A 153 -4.91 -1.78 2.70
C ILE A 153 -5.99 -2.42 3.56
N VAL A 154 -7.25 -2.17 3.25
CA VAL A 154 -8.38 -2.83 3.90
C VAL A 154 -8.27 -4.34 3.66
N TYR A 155 -8.21 -5.12 4.73
CA TYR A 155 -7.91 -6.55 4.67
C TYR A 155 -9.17 -7.42 4.66
N ASP A 156 -10.26 -7.02 5.29
CA ASP A 156 -11.48 -7.82 5.35
C ASP A 156 -12.71 -7.05 4.87
N ASP A 157 -13.74 -7.82 4.52
CA ASP A 157 -15.08 -7.29 4.32
C ASP A 157 -15.85 -7.43 5.63
N VAL A 158 -16.77 -6.49 5.87
CA VAL A 158 -17.69 -6.52 7.02
C VAL A 158 -19.13 -6.46 6.52
N ASP A 159 -20.06 -6.89 7.37
CA ASP A 159 -21.49 -6.80 7.08
C ASP A 159 -21.95 -5.33 6.95
N GLU A 160 -23.15 -5.15 6.39
CA GLU A 160 -23.75 -3.84 6.10
C GLU A 160 -24.07 -2.98 7.33
N THR A 161 -24.02 -3.55 8.53
CA THR A 161 -24.24 -2.81 9.79
C THR A 161 -22.96 -2.18 10.34
N LYS A 162 -21.81 -2.57 9.79
CA LYS A 162 -20.48 -2.15 10.22
C LYS A 162 -19.86 -1.13 9.29
N ASN A 163 -18.80 -0.51 9.77
CA ASN A 163 -18.04 0.50 9.02
C ASN A 163 -16.52 0.25 9.13
N ILE A 164 -15.72 1.16 8.58
CA ILE A 164 -14.25 1.04 8.56
C ILE A 164 -13.62 0.87 9.96
N THR A 165 -14.26 1.36 11.04
CA THR A 165 -13.75 1.16 12.41
C THR A 165 -13.80 -0.30 12.86
N ASP A 166 -14.67 -1.09 12.24
CA ASP A 166 -14.83 -2.52 12.51
C ASP A 166 -13.97 -3.40 11.59
N GLN A 167 -13.31 -2.79 10.58
CA GLN A 167 -12.48 -3.51 9.61
C GLN A 167 -11.04 -3.67 10.10
N LYS A 168 -10.36 -4.65 9.53
CA LYS A 168 -8.92 -4.84 9.64
C LYS A 168 -8.20 -4.23 8.45
N VAL A 169 -6.94 -3.90 8.67
CA VAL A 169 -6.01 -3.43 7.64
C VAL A 169 -4.77 -4.29 7.65
N ILE A 170 -4.16 -4.44 6.48
CA ILE A 170 -2.80 -4.97 6.31
C ILE A 170 -1.87 -3.83 5.89
N HIS A 171 -0.74 -3.72 6.57
CA HIS A 171 0.28 -2.70 6.28
C HIS A 171 1.65 -3.11 6.85
N ALA A 172 2.71 -2.46 6.37
CA ALA A 172 4.03 -2.53 7.00
C ALA A 172 4.18 -1.34 7.96
N THR A 173 4.31 -1.60 9.25
CA THR A 173 4.22 -0.59 10.31
C THR A 173 5.30 -0.80 11.37
N PRO A 174 5.85 0.27 11.97
CA PRO A 174 6.79 0.11 13.07
C PRO A 174 6.07 -0.30 14.35
N THR A 175 6.79 -0.98 15.23
CA THR A 175 6.39 -1.34 16.60
C THR A 175 7.23 -0.63 17.66
N ILE A 176 8.29 0.06 17.25
CA ILE A 176 9.16 0.86 18.11
C ILE A 176 9.00 2.35 17.79
N ASP A 177 9.48 3.24 18.66
CA ASP A 177 9.46 4.69 18.44
C ASP A 177 10.57 5.13 17.46
N TYR A 178 10.30 6.13 16.62
CA TYR A 178 11.25 6.65 15.64
C TYR A 178 12.59 7.08 16.24
N LYS A 179 12.58 7.54 17.48
CA LYS A 179 13.78 7.93 18.24
C LYS A 179 14.66 6.74 18.59
N GLU A 180 14.09 5.55 18.69
CA GLU A 180 14.80 4.32 19.06
C GLU A 180 15.37 3.58 17.84
N ARG A 181 15.07 4.04 16.62
CA ARG A 181 15.48 3.36 15.38
C ARG A 181 16.95 3.00 15.29
N ALA A 182 17.83 3.87 15.78
CA ALA A 182 19.27 3.62 15.71
C ALA A 182 19.73 2.43 16.55
N ASN A 183 18.90 1.96 17.50
CA ASN A 183 19.19 0.85 18.40
C ASN A 183 18.60 -0.48 17.92
N HIS A 184 17.87 -0.49 16.81
CA HIS A 184 17.17 -1.65 16.31
C HIS A 184 17.38 -1.78 14.81
N GLU A 185 17.76 -2.96 14.35
CA GLU A 185 17.88 -3.21 12.92
C GLU A 185 16.50 -3.25 12.24
N ASN A 186 15.53 -3.87 12.90
CA ASN A 186 14.15 -4.00 12.46
C ASN A 186 13.25 -3.17 13.38
N HIS A 187 12.44 -2.29 12.78
CA HIS A 187 11.62 -1.35 13.53
C HIS A 187 10.16 -1.80 13.65
N GLY A 188 9.77 -2.89 13.01
CA GLY A 188 8.43 -3.47 13.08
C GLY A 188 8.24 -4.60 12.09
N ALA A 189 7.02 -4.75 11.58
CA ALA A 189 6.71 -5.80 10.61
C ALA A 189 5.51 -5.45 9.72
N VAL A 190 5.31 -6.26 8.67
CA VAL A 190 4.01 -6.39 8.00
C VAL A 190 3.04 -7.08 8.95
N LYS A 191 1.87 -6.47 9.17
CA LYS A 191 0.86 -6.99 10.11
C LYS A 191 -0.55 -6.77 9.59
N ILE A 192 -1.46 -7.61 10.07
CA ILE A 192 -2.90 -7.43 9.98
C ILE A 192 -3.39 -7.00 11.36
N GLU A 193 -4.06 -5.85 11.46
CA GLU A 193 -4.58 -5.32 12.72
C GLU A 193 -5.89 -4.57 12.50
N SER A 194 -6.58 -4.20 13.59
CA SER A 194 -7.76 -3.34 13.50
C SER A 194 -7.40 -2.00 12.86
N PHE A 195 -8.25 -1.50 11.95
CA PHE A 195 -8.11 -0.17 11.37
C PHE A 195 -7.92 0.89 12.45
N MET A 196 -8.61 0.77 13.58
CA MET A 196 -8.51 1.75 14.67
C MET A 196 -7.11 1.80 15.25
N ILE A 197 -6.42 0.67 15.43
CA ILE A 197 -5.03 0.67 15.90
C ILE A 197 -4.16 1.47 14.92
N GLY A 198 -4.16 1.11 13.64
CA GLY A 198 -3.35 1.80 12.63
C GLY A 198 -3.71 3.28 12.44
N ASN A 199 -4.99 3.64 12.61
CA ASN A 199 -5.47 5.01 12.47
C ASN A 199 -5.19 5.88 13.71
N GLU A 200 -5.01 5.26 14.88
CA GLU A 200 -4.76 5.93 16.15
C GLU A 200 -3.29 6.04 16.52
N LEU A 201 -2.46 5.05 16.14
CA LEU A 201 -1.02 5.01 16.42
C LEU A 201 -0.28 6.30 16.03
N TRP A 202 -0.76 6.99 15.00
CA TRP A 202 -0.13 8.20 14.44
C TRP A 202 -1.07 9.40 14.46
N LYS A 203 -2.00 9.45 15.42
CA LYS A 203 -2.89 10.60 15.61
C LYS A 203 -2.06 11.86 15.91
N TRP A 204 -2.12 12.81 14.98
CA TRP A 204 -1.67 14.18 15.21
C TRP A 204 -2.90 15.06 15.46
N ASP A 205 -2.88 15.82 16.55
CA ASP A 205 -3.91 16.83 16.87
C ASP A 205 -5.35 16.32 16.83
N LYS A 206 -5.60 15.11 17.37
CA LYS A 206 -6.94 14.47 17.46
C LYS A 206 -7.61 14.16 16.12
N ILE A 207 -6.92 14.31 14.99
CA ILE A 207 -7.42 13.95 13.67
C ILE A 207 -6.89 12.55 13.33
N GLY A 208 -7.77 11.66 12.87
CA GLY A 208 -7.39 10.32 12.38
C GLY A 208 -6.27 10.39 11.33
N TYR A 209 -5.40 9.39 11.35
CA TYR A 209 -4.20 9.39 10.52
C TYR A 209 -4.51 9.26 9.02
N TYR A 210 -5.36 8.30 8.66
CA TYR A 210 -5.81 8.12 7.28
C TYR A 210 -6.83 9.18 6.90
N LYS A 211 -6.68 9.79 5.71
CA LYS A 211 -7.56 10.87 5.23
C LYS A 211 -8.23 10.57 3.91
N TYR A 212 -7.66 9.65 3.15
CA TYR A 212 -8.11 9.35 1.81
C TYR A 212 -8.14 7.85 1.57
N VAL A 213 -8.94 7.47 0.58
CA VAL A 213 -9.11 6.09 0.12
C VAL A 213 -9.04 6.03 -1.39
N CYS A 214 -8.61 4.87 -1.92
CA CYS A 214 -8.69 4.53 -3.33
C CYS A 214 -9.22 3.09 -3.44
N LEU A 215 -10.39 2.93 -4.06
CA LEU A 215 -11.05 1.63 -4.22
C LEU A 215 -10.19 0.69 -5.07
N PRO A 216 -10.23 -0.65 -4.82
CA PRO A 216 -9.33 -1.62 -5.44
C PRO A 216 -9.31 -1.56 -6.96
N GLU A 217 -10.46 -1.32 -7.60
CA GLU A 217 -10.54 -1.19 -9.05
C GLU A 217 -9.66 -0.07 -9.62
N ASN A 218 -9.39 0.97 -8.84
CA ASN A 218 -8.65 2.14 -9.29
C ASN A 218 -7.14 2.04 -9.09
N TRP A 219 -6.64 1.03 -8.35
CA TRP A 219 -5.21 0.92 -8.07
C TRP A 219 -4.63 -0.50 -8.13
N LEU A 220 -5.46 -1.54 -8.00
CA LEU A 220 -5.02 -2.93 -7.90
C LEU A 220 -5.50 -3.79 -9.08
N ILE A 221 -6.50 -3.32 -9.83
CA ILE A 221 -7.10 -4.09 -10.95
C ILE A 221 -6.76 -3.48 -12.31
N PHE A 222 -6.93 -2.17 -12.48
CA PHE A 222 -6.70 -1.49 -13.77
C PHE A 222 -5.39 -0.69 -13.79
N ASN A 223 -4.71 -0.70 -14.94
CA ASN A 223 -3.66 0.27 -15.28
C ASN A 223 -4.31 1.60 -15.66
#